data_AF-A0A1A7WSZ2-F1
#
_entry.id   AF-A0A1A7WSZ2-F1
#
_cell.length_a   1.000
_cell.length_b   1.000
_cell.length_c   1.000
_cell.angle_alpha   90.00
_cell.angle_beta   90.00
_cell.angle_gamma   90.00
#
_symmetry.space_group_name_H-M   'P 1'
#
loop_
_entity.id
_entity.type
_entity.pdbx_description
1 polymer ?
#
loop_
_entity_poly.entity_id
_entity_poly.type
_entity_poly.pdbx_seq_one_letter_code
_entity_poly.pdbx_strand_id
1 'polypeptide(L)'
;EEYGIPANTLDPSISWKDVYWLQSISRLPVIIKGILTKEDAELAVEHGVQGIIVSNHGGRQLDGGPASIDALAEIVDTVQGRIEVYLDGGIRTG
;
A
#
# COMPACT_ATOMS: atom_id res chain seq x y z
N GLU A 1 27.45 -17.87 5.10
CA GLU A 1 27.12 -16.47 4.78
C GLU A 1 26.10 -16.47 3.67
N GLU A 2 24.83 -16.24 3.99
CA GLU A 2 23.83 -15.87 3.00
C GLU A 2 22.90 -14.88 3.70
N TYR A 3 22.90 -13.63 3.24
CA TYR A 3 22.06 -12.54 3.76
C TYR A 3 20.59 -12.75 3.34
N GLY A 4 20.05 -13.94 3.57
CA GLY A 4 18.68 -14.31 3.26
C GLY A 4 17.81 -14.18 4.51
N ILE A 5 16.77 -13.36 4.42
CA ILE A 5 15.71 -13.34 5.42
C ILE A 5 15.18 -14.78 5.57
N PRO A 6 15.12 -15.36 6.80
CA PRO A 6 14.69 -16.73 6.97
C PRO A 6 13.31 -16.97 6.36
N ALA A 7 13.12 -18.17 5.79
CA ALA A 7 11.81 -18.61 5.33
C ALA A 7 10.82 -18.51 6.50
N ASN A 8 9.63 -17.95 6.22
CA ASN A 8 8.53 -17.78 7.19
C ASN A 8 8.63 -16.58 8.16
N THR A 9 9.22 -15.46 7.72
CA THR A 9 9.30 -14.20 8.48
C THR A 9 8.14 -13.23 8.27
N LEU A 10 7.30 -13.45 7.26
CA LEU A 10 6.12 -12.63 6.99
C LEU A 10 4.89 -13.26 7.64
N ASP A 11 4.14 -12.46 8.39
CA ASP A 11 2.92 -12.90 9.06
C ASP A 11 1.72 -12.77 8.09
N PRO A 12 1.07 -13.86 7.66
CA PRO A 12 -0.09 -13.81 6.77
C PRO A 12 -1.37 -13.33 7.48
N SER A 13 -1.35 -13.16 8.80
CA SER A 13 -2.49 -12.70 9.59
C SER A 13 -2.59 -11.18 9.74
N ILE A 14 -1.66 -10.42 9.12
CA ILE A 14 -1.68 -8.96 9.10
C ILE A 14 -3.04 -8.44 8.63
N SER A 15 -3.53 -7.46 9.36
CA SER A 15 -4.83 -6.83 9.20
C SER A 15 -4.76 -5.33 9.47
N TRP A 16 -5.87 -4.63 9.28
CA TRP A 16 -6.00 -3.22 9.63
C TRP A 16 -5.75 -2.91 11.12
N LYS A 17 -5.91 -3.89 12.02
CA LYS A 17 -5.58 -3.73 13.44
C LYS A 17 -4.09 -3.51 13.66
N ASP A 18 -3.26 -4.09 12.81
CA ASP A 18 -1.80 -4.00 12.88
C ASP A 18 -1.32 -2.62 12.42
N VAL A 19 -2.07 -1.94 11.53
CA VAL A 19 -1.84 -0.53 11.18
C VAL A 19 -2.02 0.35 12.40
N TYR A 20 -3.12 0.17 13.14
CA TYR A 20 -3.37 0.90 14.38
C TYR A 20 -2.29 0.63 15.44
N TRP A 21 -1.90 -0.63 15.62
CA TRP A 21 -0.80 -0.99 16.52
C TRP A 21 0.51 -0.31 16.10
N LEU A 22 0.86 -0.34 14.82
CA LEU A 22 2.07 0.28 14.29
C LEU A 22 2.09 1.79 14.55
N GLN A 23 0.96 2.47 14.33
CA GLN A 23 0.79 3.90 14.66
C GLN A 23 0.90 4.16 16.16
N SER A 24 0.51 3.21 17.03
CA SER A 24 0.59 3.38 18.49
C SER A 24 2.03 3.33 19.03
N ILE A 25 2.94 2.67 18.31
CA ILE A 25 4.34 2.48 18.73
C ILE A 25 5.32 3.38 17.97
N SER A 26 4.85 4.16 16.99
CA SER A 26 5.67 5.05 16.17
C SER A 26 5.08 6.45 16.09
N ARG A 27 5.94 7.47 16.02
CA ARG A 27 5.51 8.86 15.72
C ARG A 27 5.72 9.24 14.25
N LEU A 28 6.28 8.32 13.46
CA LEU A 28 6.51 8.57 12.04
C LEU A 28 5.21 8.39 11.25
N PRO A 29 5.02 9.15 10.16
CA PRO A 29 3.93 8.93 9.22
C PRO A 29 3.91 7.47 8.73
N VAL A 30 2.73 6.84 8.76
CA VAL A 30 2.53 5.50 8.18
C VAL A 30 1.99 5.64 6.77
N ILE A 31 2.62 4.96 5.82
CA ILE A 31 2.19 4.92 4.41
C ILE A 31 1.94 3.46 4.04
N ILE A 32 0.77 3.16 3.49
CA ILE A 32 0.43 1.79 3.05
C ILE A 32 0.78 1.63 1.57
N LYS A 33 1.58 0.61 1.26
CA LYS A 33 1.95 0.23 -0.11
C LYS A 33 1.22 -1.03 -0.52
N GLY A 34 0.60 -1.02 -1.70
CA GLY A 34 -0.07 -2.20 -2.25
C GLY A 34 -1.56 -2.03 -2.50
N ILE A 35 -2.14 -0.86 -2.19
CA ILE A 35 -3.55 -0.58 -2.40
C ILE A 35 -3.82 -0.53 -3.91
N LEU A 36 -4.85 -1.25 -4.36
CA LEU A 36 -5.28 -1.34 -5.76
C LEU A 36 -6.78 -1.15 -5.93
N THR A 37 -7.51 -0.88 -4.85
CA THR A 37 -8.98 -0.72 -4.86
C THR A 37 -9.39 0.53 -4.10
N LYS A 38 -10.53 1.12 -4.50
CA LYS A 38 -11.19 2.20 -3.76
C LYS A 38 -11.57 1.80 -2.33
N GLU A 39 -12.01 0.56 -2.12
CA GLU A 39 -12.45 0.10 -0.79
C GLU A 39 -11.30 0.12 0.21
N ASP A 40 -10.11 -0.36 -0.19
CA ASP A 40 -8.93 -0.33 0.66
C ASP A 40 -8.35 1.08 0.80
N ALA A 41 -8.54 1.96 -0.20
CA ALA A 41 -8.19 3.36 -0.09
C ALA A 41 -9.04 4.11 0.95
N GLU A 42 -10.36 3.87 0.99
CA GLU A 42 -11.23 4.44 2.02
C GLU A 42 -10.83 3.93 3.40
N LEU A 43 -10.59 2.62 3.54
CA LEU A 43 -10.10 2.04 4.80
C LEU A 43 -8.78 2.67 5.25
N ALA A 44 -7.84 2.91 4.33
CA ALA A 44 -6.59 3.57 4.66
C ALA A 44 -6.82 4.99 5.25
N VAL A 45 -7.72 5.76 4.65
CA VAL A 45 -8.08 7.09 5.16
C VAL A 45 -8.78 6.99 6.52
N GLU A 46 -9.73 6.07 6.70
CA GLU A 46 -10.43 5.84 7.97
C GLU A 46 -9.48 5.45 9.11
N HIS A 47 -8.43 4.68 8.81
CA HIS A 47 -7.39 4.28 9.77
C HIS A 47 -6.32 5.37 9.97
N GLY A 48 -6.49 6.55 9.37
CA GLY A 48 -5.66 7.71 9.61
C GLY A 48 -4.20 7.52 9.20
N VAL A 49 -3.93 6.78 8.13
CA VAL A 49 -2.58 6.73 7.55
C VAL A 49 -2.24 8.05 6.85
N GLN A 50 -0.97 8.31 6.57
CA GLN A 50 -0.51 9.59 6.01
C GLN A 50 -0.29 9.53 4.50
N GLY A 51 -0.36 8.35 3.89
CA GLY A 51 -0.32 8.21 2.45
C GLY A 51 -0.56 6.79 1.96
N ILE A 52 -0.76 6.68 0.65
CA ILE A 52 -0.92 5.42 -0.08
C ILE A 52 0.11 5.36 -1.21
N ILE A 53 0.72 4.20 -1.41
CA ILE A 53 1.45 3.88 -2.65
C ILE A 53 0.63 2.85 -3.43
N VAL A 54 0.06 3.31 -4.56
CA VAL A 54 -0.63 2.45 -5.53
C VAL A 54 0.39 1.57 -6.22
N SER A 55 0.28 0.25 -6.01
CA SER A 55 1.36 -0.69 -6.32
C SER A 55 0.81 -2.10 -6.45
N ASN A 56 1.10 -2.78 -7.56
CA ASN A 56 0.92 -4.24 -7.66
C ASN A 56 2.23 -5.00 -7.38
N HIS A 57 3.18 -4.35 -6.69
CA HIS A 57 4.50 -4.89 -6.37
C HIS A 57 5.32 -5.26 -7.63
N GLY A 58 5.13 -4.50 -8.72
CA GLY A 58 5.76 -4.77 -10.01
C GLY A 58 5.28 -6.05 -10.70
N GLY A 59 4.04 -6.46 -10.43
CA GLY A 59 3.46 -7.70 -10.98
C GLY A 59 4.06 -8.98 -10.41
N ARG A 60 4.60 -8.93 -9.17
CA ARG A 60 5.34 -10.05 -8.54
C ARG A 60 4.57 -10.76 -7.42
N GLN A 61 3.34 -10.35 -7.16
CA GLN A 61 2.50 -10.89 -6.08
C GLN A 61 1.27 -11.57 -6.67
N LEU A 62 0.15 -10.85 -6.80
CA LEU A 62 -1.06 -11.35 -7.46
C LEU A 62 -1.01 -11.02 -8.96
N ASP A 63 -0.77 -12.05 -9.78
CA ASP A 63 -0.84 -11.91 -11.25
C ASP A 63 -2.29 -11.83 -11.74
N GLY A 64 -2.50 -11.19 -12.89
CA GLY A 64 -3.82 -10.93 -13.47
C GLY A 64 -4.61 -9.78 -12.83
N GLY A 65 -4.05 -9.11 -11.83
CA GLY A 65 -4.58 -7.86 -11.27
C GLY A 65 -4.38 -6.66 -12.21
N PRO A 66 -4.97 -5.49 -11.88
CA PRO A 66 -4.83 -4.28 -12.69
C PRO A 66 -3.38 -3.79 -12.73
N ALA A 67 -3.04 -3.04 -13.78
CA ALA A 67 -1.85 -2.20 -13.74
C ALA A 67 -2.02 -1.13 -12.66
N SER A 68 -0.94 -0.80 -11.94
CA SER A 68 -1.00 0.21 -10.88
C SER A 68 -1.43 1.59 -11.38
N ILE A 69 -1.08 1.96 -12.62
CA ILE A 69 -1.51 3.23 -13.23
C ILE A 69 -3.02 3.28 -13.50
N ASP A 70 -3.65 2.14 -13.80
CA ASP A 70 -5.09 2.07 -14.04
C ASP A 70 -5.86 2.19 -12.72
N ALA A 71 -5.37 1.54 -11.65
CA ALA A 71 -5.94 1.63 -10.30
C ALA A 71 -5.78 3.02 -9.66
N LEU A 72 -4.80 3.81 -10.10
CA LEU A 72 -4.51 5.13 -9.53
C LEU A 72 -5.72 6.08 -9.59
N ALA A 73 -6.45 6.07 -10.70
CA ALA A 73 -7.57 6.99 -10.91
C ALA A 73 -8.67 6.84 -9.85
N GLU A 74 -9.11 5.61 -9.55
CA GLU A 74 -10.15 5.38 -8.54
C GLU A 74 -9.66 5.66 -7.11
N ILE A 75 -8.38 5.42 -6.84
CA ILE A 75 -7.79 5.68 -5.52
C ILE A 75 -7.69 7.19 -5.28
N VAL A 76 -7.26 7.97 -6.27
CA VAL A 76 -7.21 9.44 -6.16
C VAL A 76 -8.61 10.03 -5.98
N ASP A 77 -9.60 9.55 -6.75
CA ASP A 77 -11.00 10.00 -6.63
C ASP A 77 -11.59 9.66 -5.26
N THR A 78 -11.24 8.51 -4.70
CA THR A 78 -11.69 8.10 -3.36
C THR A 78 -11.01 8.91 -2.26
N VAL A 79 -9.68 9.13 -2.35
CA VAL A 79 -8.91 9.84 -1.33
C VAL A 79 -9.30 11.32 -1.24
N GLN A 80 -9.68 11.96 -2.36
CA GLN A 80 -10.11 13.37 -2.41
C GLN A 80 -9.12 14.35 -1.75
N GLY A 81 -7.82 14.09 -1.90
CA GLY A 81 -6.76 14.94 -1.34
C GLY A 81 -6.65 14.91 0.19
N ARG A 82 -7.33 13.99 0.88
CA ARG A 82 -7.24 13.81 2.34
C ARG A 82 -5.83 13.39 2.79
N ILE A 83 -5.13 12.60 1.97
CA ILE A 83 -3.76 12.11 2.18
C ILE A 83 -2.99 12.09 0.85
N GLU A 84 -1.66 12.00 0.91
CA GLU A 84 -0.85 11.89 -0.31
C GLU A 84 -1.02 10.52 -0.98
N VAL A 85 -1.04 10.51 -2.31
CA VAL A 85 -1.11 9.30 -3.13
C VAL A 85 0.12 9.26 -4.05
N TYR A 86 0.90 8.19 -3.92
CA TYR A 86 2.06 7.90 -4.75
C TYR A 86 1.80 6.67 -5.62
N LEU A 87 2.71 6.38 -6.55
CA LEU A 87 2.61 5.27 -7.50
C LEU A 87 3.96 4.59 -7.67
N ASP A 88 3.96 3.25 -7.79
CA ASP A 88 5.05 2.52 -8.42
C ASP A 88 4.54 1.55 -9.51
N GLY A 89 5.46 0.83 -10.16
CA GLY A 89 5.14 -0.15 -11.20
C GLY A 89 5.13 0.46 -12.60
N GLY A 90 5.95 -0.09 -13.50
CA GLY A 90 5.93 0.28 -14.93
C GLY A 90 6.48 1.67 -15.32
N ILE A 91 6.88 2.53 -14.38
CA ILE A 91 7.50 3.84 -14.68
C ILE A 91 8.87 3.64 -15.36
N ARG A 92 9.07 4.13 -16.59
CA ARG A 92 10.32 3.96 -17.36
C ARG A 92 10.85 5.24 -18.01
N THR A 93 10.02 6.26 -18.14
CA THR A 93 10.35 7.57 -18.71
C THR A 93 9.53 8.64 -17.99
N GLY A 94 9.98 9.89 -18.09
CA GLY A 94 9.17 11.07 -17.77
C GLY A 94 8.19 11.42 -18.87
#